data_AF-A0A074LP63-F1
#
_entry.id   AF-A0A074LP63-F1
#
_cell.length_a   1.000
_cell.length_b   1.000
_cell.length_c   1.000
_cell.angle_alpha   90.00
_cell.angle_beta   90.00
_cell.angle_gamma   90.00
#
_symmetry.space_group_name_H-M   'P 1'
#
loop_
_entity.id
_entity.type
_entity.pdbx_description
1 polymer ?
#
loop_
_entity_poly.entity_id
_entity_poly.type
_entity_poly.pdbx_seq_one_letter_code
_entity_poly.pdbx_strand_id
1 'polypeptide(L)' 'MRFSRSELIEIITPHVLRTLIRLHGAKGAQVAEQDLIDAGLTEEQRRALVQTKRLLPTETEGVYQVNLQA' A
#
# COMPACT_ATOMS: atom_id res chain seq x y z
N MET A 1 -3.20 14.48 5.40
CA MET A 1 -4.16 14.81 4.32
C MET A 1 -5.04 13.59 4.10
N ARG A 2 -6.37 13.74 4.03
CA ARG A 2 -7.32 12.63 3.85
C ARG A 2 -7.90 12.72 2.45
N PHE A 3 -7.76 11.68 1.64
CA PHE A 3 -8.30 11.66 0.28
C PHE A 3 -9.82 11.51 0.31
N SER A 4 -10.51 12.20 -0.57
CA SER A 4 -11.92 11.95 -0.89
C SER A 4 -12.08 10.60 -1.60
N ARG A 5 -13.32 10.10 -1.66
CA ARG A 5 -13.61 8.83 -2.31
C ARG A 5 -13.26 8.84 -3.81
N SER A 6 -13.48 9.96 -4.49
CA SER A 6 -13.18 10.11 -5.92
C SER A 6 -11.67 10.07 -6.18
N GLU A 7 -10.88 10.78 -5.37
CA GLU A 7 -9.42 10.78 -5.46
C GLU A 7 -8.82 9.38 -5.21
N LEU A 8 -9.40 8.61 -4.28
CA LEU A 8 -8.93 7.24 -4.03
C LEU A 8 -9.07 6.32 -5.25
N ILE A 9 -10.07 6.52 -6.10
CA ILE A 9 -10.27 5.71 -7.32
C ILE A 9 -9.18 6.03 -8.35
N GLU A 10 -8.78 7.29 -8.44
CA GLU A 10 -7.72 7.74 -9.36
C GLU A 10 -6.33 7.31 -8.88
N ILE A 11 -6.10 7.31 -7.56
CA ILE A 11 -4.82 6.95 -6.95
C ILE A 11 -4.64 5.42 -6.90
N ILE A 12 -5.66 4.68 -6.43
CA ILE A 12 -5.60 3.21 -6.31
C ILE A 12 -6.03 2.58 -7.63
N THR A 13 -5.13 2.67 -8.60
CA THR A 13 -5.30 2.00 -9.89
C THR A 13 -5.13 0.49 -9.77
N PRO A 14 -5.62 -0.31 -10.75
CA PRO A 14 -5.36 -1.74 -10.81
C PRO A 14 -3.87 -2.11 -10.80
N HIS A 15 -3.00 -1.22 -11.31
CA HIS A 15 -1.56 -1.42 -11.28
C HIS A 15 -1.03 -1.40 -9.84
N VAL A 16 -1.44 -0.43 -9.02
CA VAL A 16 -1.03 -0.31 -7.61
C VAL A 16 -1.40 -1.58 -6.83
N LEU A 17 -2.62 -2.09 -7.04
CA LEU A 17 -3.06 -3.32 -6.38
C LEU A 17 -2.27 -4.55 -6.82
N ARG A 18 -1.95 -4.64 -8.12
CA ARG A 18 -1.12 -5.73 -8.65
C ARG A 18 0.29 -5.68 -8.08
N THR A 19 0.87 -4.50 -7.93
CA THR A 19 2.17 -4.30 -7.30
C THR A 19 2.15 -4.75 -5.84
N LEU A 20 1.11 -4.39 -5.09
CA LEU A 20 0.93 -4.83 -3.71
C LEU A 20 0.82 -6.36 -3.58
N ILE A 21 0.06 -7.01 -4.46
CA ILE A 21 -0.06 -8.49 -4.50
C ILE A 21 1.29 -9.14 -4.83
N ARG A 22 2.05 -8.58 -5.77
CA ARG A 22 3.39 -9.08 -6.13
C ARG A 22 4.37 -8.96 -4.97
N LEU A 23 4.38 -7.81 -4.29
CA LEU A 23 5.20 -7.60 -3.10
C LEU A 23 4.83 -8.58 -2.00
N HIS A 24 3.53 -8.79 -1.74
CA HIS A 24 3.07 -9.79 -0.78
C HIS A 24 3.55 -11.21 -1.14
N GLY A 25 3.47 -11.59 -2.42
CA GLY A 25 3.96 -12.89 -2.88
C GLY A 25 5.47 -13.06 -2.77
N ALA A 26 6.25 -11.98 -2.88
CA ALA A 26 7.71 -12.01 -2.86
C ALA A 26 8.32 -11.89 -1.45
N LYS A 27 7.72 -11.05 -0.58
CA LYS A 27 8.25 -10.67 0.74
C LYS A 27 7.42 -11.21 1.91
N GLY A 28 6.19 -11.64 1.64
CA GLY A 28 5.23 -12.13 2.63
C GLY A 28 4.24 -11.06 3.10
N ALA A 29 3.62 -11.31 4.25
CA ALA A 29 2.54 -10.47 4.77
C ALA A 29 2.98 -9.09 5.30
N GLN A 30 4.27 -8.93 5.62
CA GLN A 30 4.85 -7.68 6.09
C GLN A 30 5.83 -7.15 5.05
N VAL A 31 5.73 -5.86 4.74
CA VAL A 31 6.56 -5.16 3.76
C VAL A 31 7.10 -3.88 4.38
N ALA A 32 8.36 -3.56 4.12
CA ALA A 32 8.93 -2.28 4.54
C ALA A 32 8.48 -1.17 3.59
N GLU A 33 8.50 0.07 4.06
CA GLU A 33 8.23 1.25 3.24
C GLU A 33 9.19 1.32 2.05
N GLN A 34 10.46 0.96 2.27
CA GLN A 34 11.45 0.92 1.21
C GLN A 34 11.08 -0.08 0.11
N ASP A 35 10.50 -1.24 0.44
CA ASP A 35 10.04 -2.20 -0.56
C ASP A 35 8.91 -1.62 -1.44
N LEU A 36 8.03 -0.80 -0.83
CA LEU A 36 6.95 -0.11 -1.56
C LEU A 36 7.53 0.97 -2.49
N ILE A 37 8.54 1.71 -2.03
CA ILE A 37 9.25 2.73 -2.82
C ILE A 37 10.00 2.07 -3.99
N ASP A 38 10.73 0.99 -3.73
CA ASP A 38 11.50 0.24 -4.72
C ASP A 38 10.58 -0.39 -5.78
N ALA A 39 9.36 -0.75 -5.40
CA ALA A 39 8.31 -1.22 -6.31
C ALA A 39 7.64 -0.10 -7.12
N GLY A 40 8.06 1.16 -6.93
CA GLY A 40 7.59 2.32 -7.67
C GLY A 40 6.30 2.94 -7.13
N LEU A 41 5.87 2.62 -5.90
CA LEU A 41 4.68 3.23 -5.32
C LEU A 41 4.99 4.63 -4.80
N THR A 42 4.26 5.62 -5.31
CA THR A 42 4.39 7.01 -4.87
C THR A 42 3.89 7.20 -3.44
N GLU A 43 4.29 8.30 -2.78
CA GLU A 43 3.84 8.61 -1.43
C GLU A 43 2.31 8.69 -1.34
N GLU A 44 1.66 9.29 -2.35
CA GLU A 44 0.20 9.39 -2.43
C GLU A 44 -0.45 8.01 -2.50
N GLN A 45 0.09 7.11 -3.33
CA GLN A 45 -0.39 5.73 -3.44
C GLN A 45 -0.22 4.97 -2.12
N ARG A 46 0.95 5.08 -1.46
CA ARG A 46 1.19 4.45 -0.15
C ARG A 46 0.19 4.96 0.90
N ARG A 47 -0.03 6.27 0.97
CA ARG A 47 -1.03 6.88 1.88
C ARG A 47 -2.45 6.43 1.56
N ALA A 48 -2.83 6.35 0.28
CA ALA A 48 -4.14 5.88 -0.12
C ALA A 48 -4.37 4.39 0.25
N LEU A 49 -3.33 3.56 0.11
CA LEU A 49 -3.37 2.16 0.55
C LEU A 49 -3.54 2.02 2.06
N VAL A 50 -2.90 2.89 2.86
CA VAL A 50 -3.12 2.94 4.32
C VAL A 50 -4.54 3.40 4.65
N GLN A 51 -5.01 4.47 4.00
CA GLN A 51 -6.36 5.00 4.20
C GLN A 51 -7.46 3.98 3.85
N THR A 52 -7.23 3.14 2.84
CA THR A 52 -8.14 2.07 2.42
C THR A 52 -7.91 0.75 3.16
N LYS A 53 -7.06 0.73 4.20
CA LYS A 53 -6.77 -0.45 5.02
C LYS A 53 -6.18 -1.63 4.25
N ARG A 54 -5.62 -1.39 3.06
CA ARG A 54 -4.84 -2.37 2.28
C ARG A 54 -3.41 -2.50 2.80
N LEU A 55 -2.90 -1.43 3.42
CA LEU A 55 -1.70 -1.43 4.24
C LEU A 55 -2.11 -1.07 5.67
N LEU A 56 -1.65 -1.85 6.64
CA LEU A 56 -1.88 -1.61 8.06
C LEU A 56 -0.53 -1.31 8.72
N PRO A 57 -0.36 -0.15 9.38
CA PRO A 57 0.87 0.13 10.09
C PRO A 57 1.08 -0.90 11.21
N THR A 58 2.32 -1.35 11.38
CA THR A 58 2.71 -2.25 12.46
C THR A 58 3.34 -1.48 13.63
N GLU A 59 3.75 -2.19 14.68
CA GLU A 59 4.50 -1.60 15.80
C GLU A 59 5.90 -1.10 15.37
N THR A 60 6.43 -1.61 14.26
CA THR A 60 7.72 -1.17 13.71
C THR A 60 7.49 -0.03 12.71
N GLU A 61 8.15 1.10 12.97
CA GLU A 61 8.08 2.27 12.09
C GLU A 61 8.56 1.94 10.68
N GLY A 62 7.79 2.35 9.67
CA GLY A 62 8.09 2.05 8.28
C GLY A 62 7.84 0.60 7.87
N VAL A 63 7.19 -0.23 8.69
CA VAL A 63 6.75 -1.58 8.31
C VAL A 63 5.24 -1.68 8.30
N TYR A 64 4.71 -2.22 7.21
CA TYR A 64 3.28 -2.37 6.99
C TYR A 64 2.89 -3.83 6.80
N GLN A 65 1.75 -4.22 7.37
CA GLN A 65 1.10 -5.46 7.04
C GLN A 65 0.19 -5.27 5.82
N VAL A 66 0.38 -6.11 4.81
CA VAL A 66 -0.46 -6.12 3.61
C VAL A 66 -1.77 -6.86 3.92
N ASN A 67 -2.88 -6.19 3.69
CA ASN A 67 -4.22 -6.74 3.84
C ASN A 67 -4.89 -6.88 2.47
N LEU A 68 -4.88 -8.11 1.93
CA LEU A 68 -5.50 -8.44 0.64
C LEU A 68 -7.02 -8.66 0.73
N GLN A 69 -7.61 -8.60 1.93
CA GLN A 69 -9.04 -8.82 2.18
C GLN A 69 -9.85 -7.52 2.34
N ALA A 70 -9.19 -6.36 2.22
CA ALA A 70 -9.80 -5.03 2.37
C ALA A 70 -10.78 -4.64 1.26
#